data_AF-A0A7C4E414-F1
#
_entry.id   AF-A0A7C4E414-F1
#
_cell.length_a   1.000
_cell.length_b   1.000
_cell.length_c   1.000
_cell.angle_alpha   90.00
_cell.angle_beta   90.00
_cell.angle_gamma   90.00
#
_symmetry.space_group_name_H-M   'P 1'
#
loop_
_entity.id
_entity.type
_entity.pdbx_description
1 polymer ?
#
loop_
_entity_poly.entity_id
_entity_poly.type
_entity_poly.pdbx_seq_one_letter_code
_entity_poly.pdbx_strand_id
1 'polypeptide(L)'
;MGIEVIGVTFAICSALAHLLFTYLFLEKNDDFFLLFQLLFLLLHFLSVEWSFWLIGLDLRTLITSLNFPTIFYFSSWLLMNFSILLKFGRKKPLIYFILVLLVAWLIMQFCMNCLSEKMYA
;
A
#
# COMPACT_ATOMS: atom_id res chain seq x y z
N MET A 1 -19.61 3.57 14.52
CA MET A 1 -20.30 4.05 13.30
C MET A 1 -19.58 5.19 12.57
N GLY A 2 -19.11 6.28 13.22
CA GLY A 2 -18.45 7.38 12.47
C GLY A 2 -17.09 7.04 11.85
N ILE A 3 -16.25 6.26 12.56
CA ILE A 3 -14.88 5.93 12.15
C ILE A 3 -14.85 4.96 10.95
N GLU A 4 -15.78 4.02 10.90
CA GLU A 4 -15.89 3.03 9.82
C GLU A 4 -16.24 3.70 8.48
N VAL A 5 -17.15 4.67 8.50
CA VAL A 5 -17.52 5.44 7.29
C VAL A 5 -16.34 6.26 6.79
N ILE A 6 -15.60 6.90 7.70
CA ILE A 6 -14.39 7.66 7.34
C ILE A 6 -13.34 6.73 6.71
N GLY A 7 -13.12 5.55 7.29
CA GLY A 7 -12.21 4.54 6.75
C GLY A 7 -12.62 4.06 5.35
N VAL A 8 -13.91 3.76 5.15
CA VAL A 8 -14.45 3.33 3.84
C VAL A 8 -14.33 4.45 2.81
N THR A 9 -14.65 5.70 3.18
CA THR A 9 -14.51 6.86 2.28
C THR A 9 -13.04 7.06 1.89
N PHE A 10 -12.10 6.99 2.82
CA PHE A 10 -10.67 7.09 2.53
C PHE A 10 -10.18 5.97 1.60
N ALA A 11 -10.61 4.73 1.83
CA ALA A 11 -10.25 3.60 0.98
C ALA A 11 -10.77 3.78 -0.46
N ILE A 12 -12.03 4.19 -0.62
CA ILE A 12 -12.63 4.45 -1.94
C ILE A 12 -11.90 5.61 -2.64
N CYS A 13 -11.68 6.73 -1.94
CA CYS A 13 -10.97 7.88 -2.50
C CYS A 13 -9.54 7.52 -2.90
N SER A 14 -8.84 6.72 -2.09
CA SER A 14 -7.48 6.27 -2.42
C SER A 14 -7.46 5.33 -3.61
N ALA A 15 -8.43 4.42 -3.72
CA ALA A 15 -8.54 3.51 -4.86
C ALA A 15 -8.83 4.29 -6.17
N LEU A 16 -9.76 5.24 -6.12
CA LEU A 16 -10.10 6.10 -7.27
C LEU A 16 -8.92 6.99 -7.68
N ALA A 17 -8.21 7.59 -6.72
CA ALA A 17 -7.01 8.36 -6.98
C ALA A 17 -5.94 7.49 -7.66
N HIS A 18 -5.72 6.28 -7.15
CA HIS A 18 -4.77 5.34 -7.74
C HIS A 18 -5.13 4.98 -9.20
N LEU A 19 -6.40 4.70 -9.48
CA LEU A 19 -6.88 4.43 -10.85
C LEU A 19 -6.68 5.63 -11.77
N LEU A 20 -7.02 6.83 -11.31
CA LEU A 20 -6.86 8.07 -12.08
C LEU A 20 -5.40 8.32 -12.44
N PHE A 21 -4.48 8.21 -11.48
CA PHE A 21 -3.05 8.41 -11.74
C PHE A 21 -2.48 7.32 -12.64
N THR A 22 -2.94 6.09 -12.50
CA THR A 22 -2.56 5.00 -13.40
C THR A 22 -3.01 5.27 -14.84
N TYR A 23 -4.25 5.73 -15.01
CA TYR A 23 -4.77 6.12 -16.32
C TYR A 23 -3.97 7.28 -16.94
N LEU A 24 -3.73 8.34 -16.17
CA LEU A 24 -2.94 9.49 -16.63
C LEU A 24 -1.49 9.10 -16.97
N PHE A 25 -0.90 8.18 -16.20
CA PHE A 25 0.42 7.64 -16.51
C PHE A 25 0.41 6.83 -17.81
N LEU A 26 -0.61 6.01 -18.04
CA LEU A 26 -0.76 5.26 -19.29
C LEU A 26 -0.92 6.17 -20.52
N GLU A 27 -1.60 7.31 -20.37
CA GLU A 27 -1.84 8.27 -21.44
C GLU A 27 -0.60 9.14 -21.73
N LYS A 28 0.04 9.68 -20.68
CA LYS A 28 1.12 10.66 -20.83
C LYS A 28 2.53 10.08 -20.74
N ASN A 29 2.71 8.93 -20.08
CA ASN A 29 4.01 8.28 -19.84
C ASN A 29 5.08 9.24 -19.27
N ASP A 30 4.66 10.14 -18.39
CA ASP A 30 5.53 11.14 -17.74
C ASP A 30 6.06 10.61 -16.40
N ASP A 31 7.31 10.93 -16.09
CA ASP A 31 7.97 10.58 -14.82
C ASP A 31 7.30 11.26 -13.61
N PHE A 32 6.64 12.41 -13.79
CA PHE A 32 5.85 13.05 -12.75
C PHE A 32 4.66 12.18 -12.32
N PHE A 33 3.88 11.66 -13.28
CA PHE A 33 2.72 10.80 -12.97
C PHE A 33 3.17 9.46 -12.39
N LEU A 34 4.31 8.95 -12.83
CA LEU A 34 4.95 7.77 -12.26
C LEU A 34 5.27 7.99 -10.76
N LEU A 35 5.91 9.09 -10.41
CA LEU A 35 6.25 9.40 -9.02
C LEU A 35 4.99 9.50 -8.15
N PHE A 36 3.95 10.19 -8.63
CA PHE A 36 2.67 10.30 -7.92
C PHE A 36 1.99 8.94 -7.75
N GLN A 37 2.00 8.10 -8.78
CA GLN A 37 1.47 6.74 -8.69
C GLN A 37 2.19 5.93 -7.63
N LEU A 38 3.53 5.95 -7.61
CA LEU A 38 4.35 5.23 -6.63
C LEU A 38 4.13 5.76 -5.20
N LEU A 39 3.99 7.08 -5.03
CA LEU A 39 3.74 7.70 -3.72
C LEU A 39 2.37 7.30 -3.18
N PHE A 40 1.33 7.34 -4.00
CA PHE A 40 -0.02 6.87 -3.64
C PHE A 40 0.00 5.39 -3.29
N LEU A 41 0.79 4.60 -4.01
CA LEU A 41 0.96 3.19 -3.70
C LEU A 41 1.55 2.98 -2.31
N LEU A 42 2.64 3.67 -2.01
CA LEU A 42 3.30 3.59 -0.71
C LEU A 42 2.34 4.00 0.41
N LEU A 43 1.66 5.14 0.26
CA LEU A 43 0.68 5.62 1.24
C LEU A 43 -0.46 4.62 1.46
N HIS A 44 -0.96 4.00 0.39
CA HIS A 44 -1.99 2.98 0.48
C HIS A 44 -1.50 1.75 1.25
N PHE A 45 -0.28 1.27 0.96
CA PHE A 45 0.36 0.18 1.72
C PHE A 45 0.46 0.51 3.22
N LEU A 46 0.99 1.68 3.56
CA LEU A 46 1.16 2.14 4.94
C LEU A 46 -0.17 2.26 5.67
N SER A 47 -1.20 2.81 5.01
CA SER A 47 -2.55 2.98 5.58
C SER A 47 -3.19 1.63 5.94
N VAL A 48 -3.05 0.65 5.05
CA VAL A 48 -3.60 -0.68 5.28
C VAL A 48 -2.82 -1.40 6.39
N GLU A 49 -1.48 -1.32 6.41
CA GLU A 49 -0.67 -1.89 7.49
C GLU A 49 -1.00 -1.26 8.85
N TRP A 50 -1.14 0.06 8.91
CA TRP A 50 -1.60 0.77 10.10
C TRP A 50 -3.00 0.34 10.56
N SER A 51 -3.92 0.14 9.61
CA SER A 51 -5.27 -0.33 9.92
C SER A 51 -5.27 -1.73 10.54
N PHE A 52 -4.36 -2.61 10.11
CA PHE A 52 -4.18 -3.92 10.75
C PHE A 52 -3.66 -3.79 12.18
N TRP A 53 -2.72 -2.87 12.44
CA TRP A 53 -2.20 -2.68 13.80
C TRP A 53 -3.25 -2.26 14.80
N LEU A 54 -4.19 -1.40 14.38
CA LEU A 54 -5.29 -0.96 15.24
C LEU A 54 -6.17 -2.12 15.72
N ILE A 55 -6.19 -3.23 14.98
CA ILE A 55 -6.91 -4.45 15.36
C ILE A 55 -5.98 -5.55 15.91
N GLY A 56 -4.73 -5.20 16.24
CA GLY A 56 -3.74 -6.10 16.83
C GLY A 56 -3.15 -7.12 15.86
N LEU A 57 -3.34 -6.92 14.56
CA LEU A 57 -2.78 -7.78 13.51
C LEU A 57 -1.65 -7.05 12.80
N ASP A 58 -0.66 -7.80 12.33
CA ASP A 58 0.36 -7.29 11.43
C ASP A 58 0.34 -8.04 10.11
N LEU A 59 0.99 -7.47 9.09
CA LEU A 59 1.02 -8.05 7.75
C LEU A 59 1.59 -9.49 7.78
N ARG A 60 2.55 -9.78 8.68
CA ARG A 60 3.11 -11.12 8.87
C ARG A 60 2.06 -12.09 9.38
N THR A 61 1.34 -11.74 10.46
CA THR A 61 0.25 -12.56 11.00
C THR A 61 -0.82 -12.78 9.94
N LEU A 62 -1.07 -11.78 9.10
CA LEU A 62 -2.08 -11.85 8.04
C LEU A 62 -1.69 -12.78 6.89
N ILE A 63 -0.41 -12.78 6.50
CA ILE A 63 0.17 -13.74 5.54
C ILE A 63 0.12 -15.15 6.13
N THR A 64 0.51 -15.33 7.39
CA THR A 64 0.55 -16.65 8.04
C THR A 64 -0.82 -17.21 8.38
N SER A 65 -1.83 -16.35 8.59
CA SER A 65 -3.22 -16.74 8.89
C SER A 65 -4.04 -17.08 7.64
N LEU A 66 -3.43 -17.03 6.44
CA LEU A 66 -4.11 -17.34 5.18
C LEU A 66 -5.40 -16.56 4.99
N ASN A 67 -5.41 -15.27 5.35
CA ASN A 67 -6.56 -14.41 5.08
C ASN A 67 -6.61 -14.09 3.57
N PHE A 68 -7.17 -15.05 2.83
CA PHE A 68 -7.12 -15.13 1.37
C PHE A 68 -7.62 -13.86 0.66
N PRO A 69 -8.73 -13.21 1.06
CA PRO A 69 -9.21 -11.99 0.41
C PRO A 69 -8.19 -10.85 0.48
N THR A 70 -7.54 -10.67 1.64
CA THR A 70 -6.58 -9.59 1.85
C THR A 70 -5.27 -9.85 1.11
N ILE A 71 -4.78 -11.09 1.18
CA ILE A 71 -3.56 -11.48 0.45
C ILE A 71 -3.79 -11.34 -1.06
N PHE A 72 -4.94 -11.79 -1.56
CA PHE A 72 -5.32 -11.69 -2.98
C PHE A 72 -5.40 -10.23 -3.43
N TYR A 73 -5.99 -9.36 -2.60
CA TYR A 73 -6.07 -7.94 -2.87
C TYR A 73 -4.68 -7.29 -2.99
N PHE A 74 -3.80 -7.51 -2.00
CA PHE A 74 -2.43 -6.95 -2.02
C PHE A 74 -1.59 -7.48 -3.17
N SER A 75 -1.65 -8.78 -3.41
CA SER A 75 -0.88 -9.43 -4.47
C SER A 75 -1.34 -8.97 -5.86
N SER A 76 -2.66 -8.88 -6.09
CA SER A 76 -3.23 -8.35 -7.33
C SER A 76 -2.83 -6.89 -7.56
N TRP A 77 -2.87 -6.08 -6.50
CA TRP A 77 -2.49 -4.67 -6.55
C TRP A 77 -0.99 -4.47 -6.85
N LEU A 78 -0.10 -5.23 -6.22
CA LEU A 78 1.33 -5.23 -6.53
C LEU A 78 1.60 -5.71 -7.95
N LEU A 79 0.97 -6.80 -8.38
CA LEU A 79 1.12 -7.37 -9.72
C LEU A 79 0.70 -6.39 -10.81
N MET A 80 -0.41 -5.68 -10.62
CA MET A 80 -0.88 -4.66 -11.56
C MET A 80 0.18 -3.57 -11.76
N ASN A 81 0.73 -3.03 -10.68
CA ASN A 81 1.75 -1.99 -10.74
C ASN A 81 3.06 -2.47 -11.33
N PHE A 82 3.48 -3.69 -10.98
CA PHE A 82 4.65 -4.33 -11.56
C PHE A 82 4.51 -4.48 -13.08
N SER A 83 3.33 -4.94 -13.53
CA SER A 83 3.03 -5.14 -14.95
C SER A 83 3.05 -3.83 -15.74
N ILE A 84 2.49 -2.75 -15.17
CA ILE A 84 2.52 -1.41 -15.79
C ILE A 84 3.96 -0.92 -15.94
N LEU A 85 4.76 -0.99 -14.87
CA LEU A 85 6.14 -0.50 -14.88
C LEU A 85 7.04 -1.29 -15.82
N LEU A 86 6.81 -2.62 -15.92
CA LEU A 86 7.51 -3.47 -16.85
C LEU A 86 7.18 -3.12 -18.31
N LYS A 87 5.90 -2.84 -18.61
CA LYS A 87 5.42 -2.44 -19.95
C LYS A 87 6.13 -1.19 -20.46
N PHE A 88 6.44 -0.22 -19.59
CA PHE A 88 7.16 1.01 -19.95
C PHE A 88 8.69 0.92 -19.76
N GLY A 89 9.24 -0.27 -19.46
CA GLY A 89 10.68 -0.45 -19.29
C GLY A 89 11.28 0.24 -18.07
N ARG A 90 10.46 0.72 -17.13
CA ARG A 90 10.88 1.49 -15.94
C ARG A 90 11.36 0.55 -14.82
N LYS A 91 12.38 -0.26 -15.10
CA LYS A 91 12.92 -1.27 -14.15
C LYS A 91 13.62 -0.66 -12.93
N LYS A 92 14.36 0.45 -13.11
CA LYS A 92 15.07 1.10 -11.99
C LYS A 92 14.12 1.69 -10.95
N PRO A 93 13.11 2.52 -11.32
CA PRO A 93 12.10 3.02 -10.38
C PRO A 93 11.39 1.91 -9.62
N LEU A 94 11.09 0.80 -10.30
CA LEU A 94 10.47 -0.37 -9.70
C LEU A 94 11.33 -1.00 -8.59
N ILE A 95 12.63 -1.18 -8.83
CA ILE A 95 13.56 -1.70 -7.81
C ILE A 95 13.63 -0.77 -6.60
N TYR A 96 13.76 0.54 -6.83
CA TYR A 96 13.75 1.52 -5.74
C TYR A 96 12.44 1.48 -4.96
N PHE A 97 11.31 1.36 -5.64
CA PHE A 97 10.01 1.27 -5.01
C PHE A 97 9.86 0.02 -4.14
N ILE A 98 10.30 -1.15 -4.62
CA ILE A 98 10.30 -2.39 -3.84
C ILE A 98 11.22 -2.27 -2.60
N LEU A 99 12.39 -1.65 -2.75
CA LEU A 99 13.29 -1.38 -1.64
C LEU A 99 12.62 -0.48 -0.59
N VAL A 100 11.94 0.58 -1.01
CA VAL A 100 11.21 1.48 -0.11
C VAL A 100 10.09 0.74 0.61
N LEU A 101 9.33 -0.10 -0.09
CA LEU A 101 8.29 -0.94 0.54
C LEU A 101 8.88 -1.90 1.58
N LEU A 102 10.00 -2.56 1.27
CA LEU A 102 10.68 -3.45 2.21
C LEU A 102 11.18 -2.70 3.45
N VAL A 103 11.80 -1.54 3.27
CA VAL A 103 12.26 -0.71 4.40
C VAL A 103 11.08 -0.24 5.24
N ALA A 104 10.00 0.22 4.61
CA ALA A 104 8.80 0.64 5.30
C ALA A 104 8.18 -0.50 6.10
N TRP A 105 8.05 -1.68 5.50
CA TRP A 105 7.57 -2.90 6.16
C TRP A 105 8.45 -3.29 7.36
N LEU A 106 9.78 -3.23 7.22
CA LEU A 106 10.71 -3.51 8.32
C LEU A 106 10.53 -2.52 9.47
N ILE A 107 10.54 -1.21 9.19
CA ILE A 107 10.29 -0.16 10.20
C ILE A 107 8.97 -0.44 10.91
N MET A 108 7.95 -0.83 10.14
CA MET A 108 6.63 -1.12 10.65
C MET A 108 6.64 -2.32 11.61
N GLN A 109 7.26 -3.44 11.26
CA GLN A 109 7.37 -4.61 12.14
C GLN A 109 7.97 -4.28 13.52
N PHE A 110 8.92 -3.34 13.60
CA PHE A 110 9.52 -2.93 14.87
C PHE A 110 8.73 -1.83 15.60
N CYS A 111 7.89 -1.06 14.90
CA CYS A 111 7.15 0.08 15.46
C CYS A 111 5.75 -0.29 15.99
N MET A 112 5.21 -1.47 15.64
CA MET A 112 3.94 -1.96 16.20
C MET A 112 3.99 -2.10 17.74
N ASN A 113 5.15 -2.51 18.28
CA ASN A 113 5.39 -2.54 19.73
C ASN A 113 5.34 -1.13 20.35
N CYS A 114 5.70 -0.08 19.62
CA CYS A 114 5.65 1.31 20.10
C CYS A 114 4.22 1.85 20.27
N LEU A 115 3.25 1.29 19.53
CA LEU A 115 1.84 1.68 19.59
C LEU A 115 1.03 0.83 20.57
N SER A 116 1.29 -0.47 20.63
CA SER A 116 0.61 -1.39 21.54
C SER A 116 0.79 -0.99 23.01
N GLU A 117 1.99 -0.55 23.41
CA GLU A 117 2.28 -0.12 24.78
C GLU A 117 1.56 1.18 25.19
N LYS A 118 1.20 2.04 24.22
CA LYS A 118 0.54 3.34 24.47
C LYS A 118 -0.98 3.31 24.39
N MET A 119 -1.59 2.29 23.78
CA MET A 119 -3.05 2.18 23.69
C MET A 119 -3.70 1.46 24.88
N TYR A 120 -2.91 0.74 25.69
CA TYR A 120 -3.38 0.04 26.89
C TYR A 120 -2.84 0.62 28.22
N ALA A 121 -2.19 1.79 28.17
CA ALA A 121 -1.72 2.54 29.34
C ALA A 121 -2.68 3.70 29.68
#